data_AF-A0A6H0S5L2-F1
#
_entry.id   AF-A0A6H0S5L2-F1
#
_cell.length_a   1.000
_cell.length_b   1.000
_cell.length_c   1.000
_cell.angle_alpha   90.00
_cell.angle_beta   90.00
_cell.angle_gamma   90.00
#
_symmetry.space_group_name_H-M   'P 1'
#
loop_
_entity.id
_entity.type
_entity.pdbx_description
1 polymer ?
#
loop_
_entity_poly.entity_id
_entity_poly.type
_entity_poly.pdbx_seq_one_letter_code
_entity_poly.pdbx_strand_id
1 'polypeptide(L)'
;MTTTFVAKVESVVGPTLSSHGFVLDDSYTGSDEGGRELSIAYYRNAECKLQIYEWAREGETNCMIGLLDAPNEFGLLSKSKRWQFLTRFVRRPDLPLAELAEQARLELESFADPLEWVNDRIERFYEVALAGMKAKYGDASDGSA
;
A
#
# COMPACT_ATOMS: atom_id res chain seq x y z
N MET A 1 20.03 -5.38 17.96
CA MET A 1 20.22 -4.83 16.60
C MET A 1 18.84 -4.45 16.11
N THR A 2 18.60 -3.19 15.80
CA THR A 2 17.29 -2.72 15.36
C THR A 2 17.03 -3.24 13.96
N THR A 3 16.08 -4.16 13.80
CA THR A 3 15.65 -4.64 12.48
C THR A 3 15.09 -3.46 11.70
N THR A 4 15.61 -3.22 10.49
CA THR A 4 15.10 -2.15 9.61
C THR A 4 13.67 -2.47 9.19
N PHE A 5 12.86 -1.45 8.92
CA PHE A 5 11.47 -1.62 8.48
C PHE A 5 11.35 -2.56 7.28
N VAL A 6 12.22 -2.40 6.28
CA VAL A 6 12.28 -3.27 5.09
C VAL A 6 12.48 -4.74 5.48
N ALA A 7 13.39 -5.05 6.40
CA ALA A 7 13.64 -6.43 6.83
C ALA A 7 12.42 -7.04 7.55
N LYS A 8 11.64 -6.22 8.28
CA LYS A 8 10.35 -6.69 8.84
C LYS A 8 9.34 -6.97 7.74
N VAL A 9 9.20 -6.08 6.76
CA VAL A 9 8.29 -6.26 5.63
C VAL A 9 8.66 -7.51 4.84
N GLU A 10 9.95 -7.73 4.55
CA GLU A 10 10.41 -8.94 3.85
C GLU A 10 10.13 -10.22 4.65
N SER A 11 10.22 -10.16 5.98
CA SER A 11 9.93 -11.31 6.84
C SER A 11 8.45 -11.68 6.90
N VAL A 12 7.55 -10.69 6.87
CA VAL A 12 6.10 -10.91 7.09
C VAL A 12 5.33 -10.95 5.76
N VAL A 13 5.60 -9.99 4.88
CA VAL A 13 4.86 -9.75 3.62
C VAL A 13 5.65 -10.25 2.41
N GLY A 14 6.96 -10.45 2.54
CA GLY A 14 7.86 -10.87 1.46
C GLY A 14 7.42 -12.11 0.68
N PRO A 15 6.90 -13.19 1.32
CA PRO A 15 6.40 -14.36 0.60
C PRO A 15 5.27 -14.02 -0.39
N THR A 16 4.31 -13.19 0.04
CA THR A 16 3.19 -12.73 -0.79
C THR A 16 3.63 -11.79 -1.89
N LEU A 17 4.56 -10.88 -1.58
CA LEU A 17 5.14 -10.00 -2.61
C LEU A 17 5.84 -10.84 -3.69
N SER A 18 6.62 -11.83 -3.28
CA SER A 18 7.35 -12.73 -4.18
C SER A 18 6.41 -13.57 -5.05
N SER A 19 5.29 -14.06 -4.51
CA SER A 19 4.32 -14.84 -5.28
C SER A 19 3.67 -14.02 -6.41
N HIS A 20 3.52 -12.71 -6.22
CA HIS A 20 3.06 -11.76 -7.23
C HIS A 20 4.20 -11.14 -8.07
N GLY A 21 5.42 -11.65 -7.94
CA GLY A 21 6.59 -11.21 -8.71
C GLY A 21 7.11 -9.81 -8.34
N PHE A 22 6.78 -9.32 -7.15
CA PHE A 22 7.32 -8.07 -6.65
C PHE A 22 8.77 -8.21 -6.19
N VAL A 23 9.57 -7.21 -6.52
CA VAL A 23 10.92 -7.00 -6.00
C VAL A 23 11.00 -5.63 -5.35
N LEU A 24 11.88 -5.48 -4.36
CA LEU A 24 12.17 -4.19 -3.75
C LEU A 24 12.75 -3.25 -4.82
N ASP A 25 12.09 -2.11 -5.03
CA ASP A 25 12.49 -1.05 -5.96
C ASP A 25 13.30 0.02 -5.22
N ASP A 26 12.83 0.45 -4.05
CA ASP A 26 13.42 1.52 -3.27
C ASP A 26 12.94 1.48 -1.81
N SER A 27 13.60 2.22 -0.93
CA SER A 27 13.14 2.42 0.45
C SER A 27 13.50 3.80 0.97
N TYR A 28 12.64 4.33 1.82
CA TYR A 28 12.86 5.58 2.53
C TYR A 28 12.75 5.35 4.03
N THR A 29 13.67 5.93 4.79
CA THR A 29 13.57 5.99 6.25
C THR A 29 14.04 7.36 6.69
N GLY A 30 13.18 8.10 7.37
CA GLY A 30 13.48 9.46 7.80
C GLY A 30 12.33 10.05 8.59
N SER A 31 12.15 11.35 8.45
CA SER A 31 11.07 12.08 9.12
C SER A 31 10.25 12.85 8.10
N ASP A 32 8.94 12.94 8.33
CA ASP A 32 8.08 13.86 7.59
C ASP A 32 8.43 15.33 7.88
N GLU A 33 7.77 16.27 7.19
CA GLU A 33 7.96 17.72 7.41
C GLU A 33 7.68 18.17 8.87
N GLY A 34 6.94 17.35 9.63
CA GLY A 34 6.65 17.57 11.05
C GLY A 34 7.63 16.88 12.01
N GLY A 35 8.71 16.30 11.51
CA GLY A 35 9.72 15.60 12.31
C GLY A 35 9.31 14.20 12.78
N ARG A 36 8.24 13.62 12.23
CA ARG A 36 7.71 12.31 12.65
C ARG A 36 8.30 11.20 11.81
N GLU A 37 8.65 10.09 12.45
CA GLU A 37 9.26 8.95 11.77
C GLU A 37 8.35 8.41 10.66
N LEU A 38 8.97 8.20 9.50
CA LEU A 38 8.36 7.69 8.29
C LEU A 38 9.29 6.67 7.68
N SER A 39 8.81 5.43 7.59
CA SER A 39 9.48 4.35 6.89
C SER A 39 8.61 3.88 5.73
N ILE A 40 9.21 3.72 4.56
CA ILE A 40 8.52 3.31 3.34
C ILE A 40 9.37 2.29 2.60
N ALA A 41 8.75 1.22 2.14
CA ALA A 41 9.32 0.26 1.22
C ALA A 41 8.50 0.27 -0.07
N TYR A 42 9.18 0.53 -1.18
CA TYR A 42 8.58 0.51 -2.52
C TYR A 42 8.95 -0.79 -3.19
N TYR A 43 7.94 -1.48 -3.70
CA TYR A 43 8.06 -2.72 -4.46
C TYR A 43 7.51 -2.51 -5.85
N ARG A 44 8.07 -3.22 -6.83
CA ARG A 44 7.56 -3.21 -8.20
C ARG A 44 7.52 -4.61 -8.77
N ASN A 45 6.56 -4.86 -9.65
CA ASN A 45 6.57 -6.01 -10.55
C ASN A 45 6.43 -5.52 -12.00
N ALA A 46 6.06 -6.43 -12.92
CA ALA A 46 5.88 -6.09 -14.33
C ALA A 46 4.63 -5.24 -14.62
N GLU A 47 3.70 -5.13 -13.69
CA GLU A 47 2.37 -4.57 -13.91
C GLU A 47 2.13 -3.27 -13.13
N CYS A 48 2.68 -3.17 -11.92
CA CYS A 48 2.43 -2.07 -11.00
C CYS A 48 3.54 -1.91 -9.94
N LYS A 49 3.37 -0.89 -9.10
CA LYS A 49 4.14 -0.65 -7.89
C LYS A 49 3.27 -0.79 -6.64
N LEU A 50 3.86 -1.25 -5.55
CA LEU A 50 3.29 -1.24 -4.22
C LEU A 50 4.17 -0.40 -3.30
N GLN A 51 3.52 0.34 -2.42
CA GLN A 51 4.16 1.09 -1.34
C GLN A 51 3.64 0.49 -0.04
N ILE A 52 4.53 0.06 0.84
CA ILE A 52 4.22 -0.33 2.22
C ILE A 52 4.90 0.68 3.13
N TYR A 53 4.18 1.25 4.08
CA TYR A 53 4.71 2.31 4.94
C TYR A 53 4.30 2.12 6.39
N GLU A 54 5.13 2.66 7.28
CA GLU A 54 4.83 2.89 8.70
C GLU A 54 5.03 4.37 8.98
N TRP A 55 3.98 5.03 9.48
CA TRP A 55 4.01 6.47 9.77
C TRP A 55 3.57 6.76 11.20
N ALA A 56 4.51 7.31 11.99
CA ALA A 56 4.32 7.55 13.41
C ALA A 56 3.20 8.56 13.73
N ARG A 57 2.78 9.41 12.77
CA ARG A 57 1.72 10.40 13.01
C ARG A 57 0.39 9.75 13.36
N GLU A 58 0.03 8.69 12.64
CA GLU A 58 -1.24 7.99 12.82
C GLU A 58 -1.03 6.62 13.47
N GLY A 59 0.22 6.25 13.77
CA GLY A 59 0.58 4.89 14.20
C GLY A 59 0.19 3.86 13.14
N GLU A 60 0.10 4.29 11.89
CA GLU A 60 -0.50 3.50 10.82
C GLU A 60 0.59 2.78 10.02
N THR A 61 0.46 1.46 9.93
CA THR A 61 1.14 0.66 8.91
C THR A 61 0.14 0.27 7.85
N ASN A 62 0.37 0.64 6.60
CA ASN A 62 -0.58 0.39 5.51
C ASN A 62 0.14 0.23 4.17
N CYS A 63 -0.65 -0.06 3.14
CA CYS A 63 -0.19 -0.29 1.78
C CYS A 63 -1.03 0.44 0.73
N MET A 64 -0.36 0.88 -0.34
CA MET A 64 -0.94 1.55 -1.49
C MET A 64 -0.41 0.94 -2.79
N ILE A 65 -1.21 1.05 -3.85
CA ILE A 65 -0.88 0.61 -5.21
C ILE A 65 -0.75 1.81 -6.15
N GLY A 66 0.21 1.74 -7.06
CA GLY A 66 0.46 2.70 -8.13
C GLY A 66 0.72 1.98 -9.45
N LEU A 67 0.46 2.61 -10.59
CA LEU A 67 0.95 2.10 -11.88
C LEU A 67 2.48 2.32 -11.98
N LEU A 68 3.11 1.71 -12.98
CA LEU A 68 4.58 1.71 -13.12
C LEU A 68 5.21 3.10 -13.22
N ASP A 69 4.45 4.07 -13.71
CA ASP A 69 4.86 5.47 -13.85
C ASP A 69 4.64 6.30 -12.57
N ALA A 70 4.15 5.69 -11.49
CA ALA A 70 4.03 6.35 -10.20
C ALA A 70 5.44 6.68 -9.65
N PRO A 71 5.69 7.94 -9.25
CA PRO A 71 6.95 8.31 -8.61
C PRO A 71 7.03 7.69 -7.20
N ASN A 72 8.25 7.39 -6.74
CA ASN A 72 8.51 6.85 -5.41
C ASN A 72 8.41 7.96 -4.35
N GLU A 73 7.21 8.51 -4.21
CA GLU A 73 6.82 9.51 -3.23
C GLU A 73 5.87 8.89 -2.21
N PHE A 74 5.81 9.47 -1.00
CA PHE A 74 4.86 9.02 0.00
C PHE A 74 3.41 9.25 -0.46
N GLY A 75 2.71 8.18 -0.81
CA GLY A 75 1.39 8.22 -1.44
C GLY A 75 0.34 9.09 -0.72
N LEU A 76 0.33 9.13 0.61
CA LEU A 76 -0.59 9.96 1.39
C LEU A 76 -0.37 11.47 1.21
N LEU A 77 0.88 11.89 0.99
CA LEU A 77 1.26 13.29 0.80
C LEU A 77 1.60 13.60 -0.66
N SER A 78 1.54 12.60 -1.55
CA SER A 78 1.94 12.75 -2.94
C SER A 78 0.96 13.65 -3.71
N LYS A 79 1.53 14.69 -4.33
CA LYS A 79 0.77 15.59 -5.22
C LYS A 79 0.35 14.90 -6.52
N SER A 80 1.04 13.81 -6.90
CA SER A 80 0.74 13.06 -8.12
C SER A 80 -0.62 12.35 -8.08
N LYS A 81 -1.13 12.02 -6.88
CA LYS A 81 -2.34 11.22 -6.66
C LYS A 81 -2.34 9.87 -7.41
N ARG A 82 -1.15 9.39 -7.82
CA ARG A 82 -0.97 8.12 -8.53
C ARG A 82 -1.00 6.89 -7.62
N TRP A 83 -0.84 7.12 -6.31
CA TRP A 83 -0.99 6.10 -5.28
C TRP A 83 -2.43 6.05 -4.79
N GLN A 84 -3.00 4.85 -4.73
CA GLN A 84 -4.35 4.58 -4.23
C GLN A 84 -4.32 3.46 -3.20
N PHE A 85 -5.22 3.51 -2.21
CA PHE A 85 -5.41 2.37 -1.32
C PHE A 85 -5.94 1.16 -2.09
N LEU A 86 -5.52 -0.05 -1.73
CA LEU A 86 -6.01 -1.28 -2.37
C LEU A 86 -7.55 -1.41 -2.31
N THR A 87 -8.16 -0.94 -1.23
CA THR A 87 -9.62 -0.99 -1.04
C THR A 87 -10.38 0.05 -1.86
N ARG A 88 -9.71 0.96 -2.59
CA ARG A 88 -10.35 2.04 -3.36
C ARG A 88 -11.33 1.54 -4.42
N PHE A 89 -11.09 0.34 -4.96
CA PHE A 89 -11.83 -0.27 -6.06
C PHE A 89 -12.73 -1.43 -5.62
N VAL A 90 -12.71 -1.76 -4.33
CA VAL A 90 -13.59 -2.77 -3.75
C VAL A 90 -14.97 -2.17 -3.61
N ARG A 91 -16.01 -2.93 -3.95
CA ARG A 91 -17.39 -2.52 -3.67
C ARG A 91 -17.55 -2.36 -2.17
N ARG A 92 -17.92 -1.16 -1.73
CA ARG A 92 -18.26 -0.94 -0.32
C ARG A 92 -19.48 -1.81 0.03
N PRO A 93 -19.45 -2.52 1.16
CA PRO A 93 -20.65 -3.13 1.69
C PRO A 93 -21.74 -2.07 1.83
N ASP A 94 -22.99 -2.44 1.54
CA ASP A 94 -24.15 -1.57 1.77
C ASP A 94 -24.51 -1.59 3.25
N LEU A 95 -23.59 -1.06 4.08
CA LEU A 95 -23.69 -0.99 5.53
C LEU A 95 -23.62 0.48 5.99
N PRO A 96 -24.27 0.82 7.11
CA PRO A 96 -24.13 2.12 7.74
C PRO A 96 -22.66 2.45 8.05
N LEU A 97 -22.28 3.73 7.95
CA LEU A 97 -20.91 4.19 8.16
C LEU A 97 -20.34 3.78 9.53
N ALA A 98 -21.18 3.78 10.58
CA ALA A 98 -20.80 3.35 11.92
C ALA A 98 -20.42 1.86 11.98
N GLU A 99 -21.19 1.00 11.29
CA GLU A 99 -20.91 -0.43 11.23
C GLU A 99 -19.66 -0.76 10.41
N LEU A 100 -19.43 -0.01 9.32
CA LEU A 100 -18.20 -0.11 8.54
C LEU A 100 -16.97 0.28 9.37
N ALA A 101 -17.08 1.34 10.19
CA ALA A 101 -16.00 1.78 11.07
C ALA A 101 -15.71 0.76 12.18
N GLU A 102 -16.75 0.19 12.79
CA GLU A 102 -16.62 -0.87 13.81
C GLU A 102 -15.96 -2.12 13.22
N GLN A 103 -16.39 -2.57 12.03
CA GLN A 103 -15.79 -3.72 11.36
C GLN A 103 -14.32 -3.49 11.02
N ALA A 104 -13.97 -2.32 10.46
CA ALA A 104 -12.58 -1.99 10.15
C ALA A 104 -11.71 -1.94 11.41
N ARG A 105 -12.26 -1.44 12.53
CA ARG A 105 -11.56 -1.42 13.82
C ARG A 105 -11.35 -2.82 14.37
N LEU A 106 -12.39 -3.66 14.39
CA LEU A 106 -12.31 -5.05 14.86
C LEU A 106 -11.37 -5.89 14.01
N GLU A 107 -11.35 -5.67 12.69
CA GLU A 107 -10.42 -6.34 11.78
C GLU A 107 -8.99 -5.93 12.08
N LEU A 108 -8.70 -4.63 12.25
CA LEU A 108 -7.36 -4.17 12.64
C LEU A 108 -6.93 -4.69 14.02
N GLU A 109 -7.83 -4.65 15.00
CA GLU A 109 -7.60 -5.14 16.37
C GLU A 109 -7.41 -6.67 16.44
N SER A 110 -7.81 -7.41 15.40
CA SER A 110 -7.65 -8.87 15.33
C SER A 110 -6.24 -9.33 14.96
N PHE A 111 -5.39 -8.44 14.42
CA PHE A 111 -4.00 -8.76 14.07
C PHE A 111 -3.05 -8.27 15.16
N ALA A 112 -2.10 -9.12 15.55
CA ALA A 112 -1.07 -8.78 16.53
C ALA A 112 0.04 -7.91 15.93
N ASP A 113 0.30 -8.06 14.62
CA ASP A 113 1.26 -7.26 13.86
C ASP A 113 0.53 -6.53 12.71
N PRO A 114 0.61 -5.19 12.62
CA PRO A 114 0.06 -4.43 11.50
C PRO A 114 0.55 -4.89 10.11
N LEU A 115 1.74 -5.49 10.02
CA LEU A 115 2.25 -6.06 8.77
C LEU A 115 1.52 -7.34 8.34
N GLU A 116 0.99 -8.13 9.29
CA GLU A 116 0.13 -9.28 8.96
C GLU A 116 -1.20 -8.81 8.36
N TRP A 117 -1.77 -7.74 8.91
CA TRP A 117 -2.95 -7.10 8.34
C TRP A 117 -2.69 -6.52 6.95
N VAL A 118 -1.53 -5.91 6.72
CA VAL A 118 -1.10 -5.48 5.38
C VAL A 118 -0.97 -6.67 4.43
N ASN A 119 -0.41 -7.78 4.89
CA ASN A 119 -0.28 -9.00 4.07
C ASN A 119 -1.66 -9.52 3.62
N ASP A 120 -2.60 -9.68 4.55
CA ASP A 120 -3.97 -10.12 4.25
C ASP A 120 -4.66 -9.20 3.22
N ARG A 121 -4.47 -7.88 3.36
CA ARG A 121 -5.03 -6.91 2.42
C ARG A 121 -4.45 -7.03 1.02
N ILE A 122 -3.15 -7.30 0.90
CA ILE A 122 -2.52 -7.52 -0.40
C ILE A 122 -3.13 -8.79 -1.02
N GLU A 123 -3.18 -9.90 -0.29
CA GLU A 123 -3.75 -11.17 -0.78
C GLU A 123 -5.20 -11.01 -1.26
N ARG A 124 -6.03 -10.28 -0.51
CA ARG A 124 -7.47 -10.15 -0.80
C ARG A 124 -7.78 -9.14 -1.89
N PHE A 125 -7.03 -8.05 -1.97
CA PHE A 125 -7.42 -6.89 -2.76
C PHE A 125 -6.49 -6.57 -3.93
N TYR A 126 -5.33 -7.21 -4.03
CA TYR A 126 -4.36 -6.94 -5.09
C TYR A 126 -4.97 -6.96 -6.49
N GLU A 127 -5.61 -8.07 -6.87
CA GLU A 127 -6.17 -8.26 -8.22
C GLU A 127 -7.24 -7.21 -8.56
N VAL A 128 -8.16 -6.95 -7.62
CA VAL A 128 -9.23 -5.96 -7.80
C VAL A 128 -8.65 -4.55 -7.89
N ALA A 129 -7.65 -4.25 -7.07
CA ALA A 129 -7.01 -2.94 -7.06
C ALA A 129 -6.22 -2.71 -8.36
N LEU A 130 -5.47 -3.69 -8.83
CA LEU A 130 -4.73 -3.62 -10.09
C LEU A 130 -5.67 -3.41 -11.28
N ALA A 131 -6.75 -4.19 -11.37
CA ALA A 131 -7.75 -4.05 -12.40
C ALA A 131 -8.40 -2.66 -12.38
N GLY A 132 -8.75 -2.15 -11.20
CA GLY A 132 -9.30 -0.81 -11.02
C GLY A 132 -8.32 0.30 -11.38
N MET A 133 -7.03 0.13 -11.04
CA MET A 133 -5.97 1.06 -11.42
C MET A 133 -5.78 1.11 -12.93
N LYS A 134 -5.68 -0.04 -13.60
CA LYS A 134 -5.56 -0.11 -15.07
C LYS A 134 -6.77 0.50 -15.78
N ALA A 135 -7.99 0.16 -15.34
CA ALA A 135 -9.21 0.69 -15.95
C ALA A 135 -9.37 2.22 -15.79
N LYS A 136 -8.84 2.79 -14.70
CA LYS A 136 -9.02 4.22 -14.41
C LYS A 136 -7.84 5.09 -14.84
N TYR A 137 -6.63 4.54 -14.83
CA TYR A 137 -5.39 5.30 -15.01
C TYR A 137 -4.46 4.71 -16.09
N GLY A 138 -4.80 3.56 -16.69
CA GLY A 138 -3.96 2.88 -17.70
C GLY A 138 -3.89 3.59 -19.06
N ASP A 139 -4.86 4.45 -19.38
CA ASP A 139 -4.95 5.12 -20.69
C ASP A 139 -4.05 6.37 -20.83
N ALA A 140 -3.12 6.63 -19.90
CA ALA A 140 -2.20 7.76 -20.03
C ALA A 140 -1.08 7.56 -21.07
N SER A 141 -1.14 6.51 -21.90
CA SER A 141 -0.09 6.17 -22.88
C SER A 141 -0.52 6.07 -24.34
N ASP A 142 -1.78 6.34 -24.71
CA ASP A 142 -2.19 6.42 -26.13
C ASP A 142 -2.64 7.84 -26.50
N GLY A 143 -1.66 8.61 -26.95
CA GLY A 143 -1.84 9.98 -27.43
C GLY A 143 -0.61 10.45 -28.20
N SER A 144 -0.12 9.65 -29.13
CA SER A 144 0.82 10.08 -30.16
C SER A 144 0.54 9.33 -31.46
N ALA A 145 -0.29 9.94 -32.29
CA ALA A 145 -0.35 9.71 -33.73
C ALA A 145 -0.48 11.08 -34.41
#